data_AF-A0AAW3LZN6-F1
#
_entry.id   AF-A0AAW3LZN6-F1
#
_cell.length_a   1.000
_cell.length_b   1.000
_cell.length_c   1.000
_cell.angle_alpha   90.00
_cell.angle_beta   90.00
_cell.angle_gamma   90.00
#
_symmetry.space_group_name_H-M   'P 1'
#
loop_
_entity.id
_entity.type
_entity.pdbx_description
1 polymer ?
#
loop_
_entity_poly.entity_id
_entity_poly.type
_entity_poly.pdbx_seq_one_letter_code
_entity_poly.pdbx_strand_id
1 'polypeptide(L)' 'MSVAASESDGQVDVHVSDAGLSSGWDITYLTANGRPVLPLKKGEFATKEEALAAGFERGHAAIKADNYPGEISR' A
#
# COMPACT_ATOMS: atom_id res chain seq x y z
N MET A 1 15.51 5.71 16.04
CA MET A 1 14.60 4.55 16.17
C MET A 1 13.72 4.58 14.94
N SER A 2 13.61 3.48 14.20
CA SER A 2 12.65 3.36 13.10
C SER A 2 11.31 2.90 13.67
N VAL A 3 10.24 3.53 13.20
CA VAL A 3 8.85 3.23 13.50
C VAL A 3 8.25 2.46 12.33
N ALA A 4 7.46 1.45 12.66
CA ALA A 4 6.66 0.72 11.69
C ALA A 4 5.21 0.69 12.17
N ALA A 5 4.29 0.68 11.23
CA ALA A 5 2.87 0.50 11.50
C ALA A 5 2.27 -0.40 10.42
N SER A 6 1.21 -1.11 10.77
CA SER A 6 0.50 -1.96 9.82
C SER A 6 -0.97 -1.94 10.15
N GLU A 7 -1.81 -1.89 9.12
CA GLU A 7 -3.25 -2.02 9.23
C GLU A 7 -3.80 -2.95 8.15
N SER A 8 -4.92 -3.58 8.47
CA SER A 8 -5.61 -4.51 7.60
C SER A 8 -7.11 -4.33 7.73
N ASP A 9 -7.83 -4.42 6.62
CA ASP A 9 -9.30 -4.44 6.58
C ASP A 9 -9.87 -5.84 6.23
N GLY A 10 -9.00 -6.86 6.19
CA GLY A 10 -9.33 -8.23 5.84
C GLY A 10 -9.22 -8.55 4.34
N GLN A 11 -9.22 -7.56 3.45
CA GLN A 11 -8.92 -7.74 2.03
C GLN A 11 -7.58 -7.12 1.64
N VAL A 12 -7.22 -6.01 2.26
CA VAL A 12 -5.97 -5.30 2.05
C VAL A 12 -5.18 -5.28 3.35
N ASP A 13 -3.90 -5.64 3.26
CA ASP A 13 -2.94 -5.45 4.35
C ASP A 13 -1.87 -4.45 3.91
N VAL A 14 -1.67 -3.41 4.70
CA VAL A 14 -0.72 -2.34 4.44
C VAL A 14 0.28 -2.29 5.59
N HIS A 15 1.57 -2.30 5.27
CA HIS A 15 2.63 -2.05 6.24
C HIS A 15 3.41 -0.83 5.80
N VAL A 16 3.66 0.08 6.74
CA VAL A 16 4.42 1.31 6.52
C VAL A 16 5.58 1.43 7.50
N SER A 17 6.65 2.10 7.09
CA SER A 17 7.80 2.38 7.95
C SER A 17 8.55 3.64 7.52
N ASP A 18 9.18 4.32 8.48
CA ASP A 18 10.16 5.39 8.23
C ASP A 18 11.62 4.88 8.22
N ALA A 19 11.82 3.56 8.25
CA ALA A 19 13.14 2.96 8.42
C ALA A 19 14.12 3.35 7.31
N GLY A 20 15.21 4.01 7.70
CA GLY A 20 16.26 4.44 6.77
C GLY A 20 15.91 5.69 5.97
N LEU A 21 14.85 6.40 6.34
CA LEU A 21 14.50 7.71 5.79
C LEU A 21 14.96 8.83 6.74
N SER A 22 15.40 9.95 6.16
CA SER A 22 15.65 11.18 6.92
C SER A 22 14.34 11.88 7.32
N SER A 23 13.27 11.64 6.57
CA SER A 23 11.92 12.17 6.79
C SER A 23 10.90 11.39 5.96
N GLY A 24 9.66 11.34 6.43
CA GLY A 24 8.55 10.71 5.71
C GLY A 24 8.37 9.23 6.04
N TRP A 25 7.47 8.60 5.30
CA TRP A 25 7.00 7.22 5.49
C TRP A 25 6.87 6.51 4.16
N ASP A 26 7.14 5.21 4.19
CA ASP A 26 7.03 4.31 3.04
C ASP A 26 6.04 3.21 3.32
N ILE A 27 5.32 2.80 2.28
CA ILE A 27 4.67 1.50 2.30
C ILE A 27 5.77 0.47 2.04
N THR A 28 5.97 -0.47 2.95
CA THR A 28 6.99 -1.53 2.85
C THR A 28 6.40 -2.85 2.40
N TYR A 29 5.10 -3.03 2.60
CA TYR A 29 4.36 -4.20 2.17
C TYR A 29 2.91 -3.81 1.88
N LEU A 30 2.37 -4.30 0.78
CA LEU A 30 0.97 -4.12 0.41
C LEU A 30 0.47 -5.43 -0.21
N THR A 31 -0.54 -6.04 0.40
CA THR A 31 -1.29 -7.15 -0.20
C THR A 31 -2.74 -6.80 -0.39
N ALA A 32 -3.31 -7.31 -1.47
CA ALA A 32 -4.70 -7.16 -1.87
C ALA A 32 -5.24 -8.55 -2.22
N ASN A 33 -6.24 -9.05 -1.48
CA ASN A 33 -6.76 -10.42 -1.55
C ASN A 33 -5.64 -11.48 -1.54
N GLY A 34 -4.63 -11.30 -0.69
CA GLY A 34 -3.47 -12.18 -0.58
C GLY A 34 -2.47 -12.09 -1.74
N ARG A 35 -2.64 -11.15 -2.67
CA ARG A 35 -1.70 -10.88 -3.77
C ARG A 35 -0.87 -9.64 -3.50
N PRO A 36 0.46 -9.67 -3.68
CA PRO A 36 1.30 -8.50 -3.47
C PRO A 36 1.05 -7.43 -4.54
N VAL A 37 0.98 -6.16 -4.13
CA VAL A 37 0.83 -5.00 -5.02
C VAL A 37 2.14 -4.21 -5.01
N LEU A 38 2.76 -4.09 -6.18
CA LEU A 38 4.02 -3.35 -6.40
C LEU A 38 3.80 -2.24 -7.44
N PRO A 39 4.59 -1.14 -7.44
CA PRO A 39 5.77 -0.87 -6.60
C PRO A 39 5.52 0.12 -5.46
N LEU A 40 6.40 0.08 -4.45
CA LEU A 40 6.38 0.95 -3.28
C LEU A 40 7.61 1.88 -3.32
N LYS A 41 7.43 3.21 -3.26
CA LYS A 41 8.54 4.19 -3.35
C LYS A 41 9.00 4.62 -1.95
N LYS A 42 10.27 5.05 -1.87
CA LYS A 42 10.90 5.56 -0.65
C LYS A 42 10.68 7.06 -0.42
N GLY A 43 10.48 7.48 0.82
CA GLY A 43 10.07 8.82 1.22
C GLY A 43 8.76 9.29 0.60
N GLU A 44 7.82 8.38 0.31
CA GLU A 44 6.67 8.73 -0.53
C GLU A 44 5.64 9.61 0.20
N PHE A 45 5.50 9.45 1.52
CA PHE A 45 4.44 10.12 2.30
C PHE A 45 5.02 10.96 3.44
N ALA A 46 4.36 12.07 3.78
CA ALA A 46 4.82 12.94 4.85
C ALA A 46 4.49 12.37 6.24
N THR A 47 3.37 11.64 6.36
CA THR A 47 2.90 11.05 7.61
C THR A 47 2.56 9.57 7.47
N LYS A 48 2.47 8.89 8.61
CA LYS A 48 2.05 7.49 8.71
C LYS A 48 0.62 7.30 8.22
N GLU A 49 -0.29 8.18 8.62
CA GLU A 49 -1.71 8.10 8.25
C GLU A 49 -1.91 8.24 6.74
N GLU A 50 -1.14 9.13 6.10
CA GLU A 50 -1.15 9.30 4.65
C GLU A 50 -0.64 8.04 3.94
N ALA A 51 0.46 7.45 4.42
CA ALA A 51 1.01 6.21 3.86
C ALA A 51 0.01 5.04 3.96
N LEU A 52 -0.68 4.91 5.10
CA LEU A 52 -1.71 3.88 5.29
C LEU A 52 -2.91 4.09 4.37
N ALA A 53 -3.45 5.33 4.32
CA ALA A 53 -4.57 5.66 3.44
C ALA A 53 -4.25 5.39 1.97
N ALA A 54 -3.05 5.78 1.50
CA ALA A 54 -2.59 5.51 0.16
C ALA A 54 -2.41 4.01 -0.12
N GLY A 55 -1.94 3.24 0.88
CA GLY A 55 -1.86 1.79 0.79
C GLY A 55 -3.22 1.13 0.60
N PHE A 56 -4.22 1.53 1.38
CA PHE A 56 -5.58 1.03 1.24
C PHE A 56 -6.19 1.39 -0.12
N GLU A 57 -6.03 2.64 -0.56
CA GLU A 57 -6.51 3.08 -1.88
C GLU A 57 -5.90 2.23 -3.02
N ARG A 58 -4.57 1.99 -2.97
CA ARG A 58 -3.87 1.14 -3.94
C ARG A 58 -4.33 -0.31 -3.87
N GLY A 59 -4.49 -0.85 -2.67
CA GLY A 59 -4.96 -2.22 -2.45
C GLY A 59 -6.36 -2.42 -3.01
N HIS A 60 -7.30 -1.52 -2.70
CA HIS A 60 -8.65 -1.58 -3.24
C HIS A 60 -8.70 -1.36 -4.75
N ALA A 61 -7.86 -0.46 -5.28
CA ALA A 61 -7.74 -0.26 -6.73
C ALA A 61 -7.23 -1.55 -7.42
N ALA A 62 -6.26 -2.24 -6.83
CA ALA A 62 -5.77 -3.53 -7.33
C ALA A 62 -6.88 -4.60 -7.27
N ILE A 63 -7.62 -4.71 -6.16
CA ILE A 63 -8.77 -5.61 -6.04
C ILE A 63 -9.81 -5.32 -7.13
N LYS A 64 -10.12 -4.04 -7.36
CA LYS A 64 -11.07 -3.64 -8.39
C LYS A 64 -10.58 -4.00 -9.79
N ALA A 65 -9.29 -3.82 -10.07
CA ALA A 65 -8.69 -4.20 -11.35
C ALA A 65 -8.69 -5.73 -11.55
N ASP A 66 -8.39 -6.51 -10.52
CA ASP A 66 -8.44 -7.98 -10.55
C ASP A 66 -9.88 -8.51 -10.68
N ASN A 67 -10.85 -7.85 -10.04
CA ASN A 67 -12.27 -8.21 -10.12
C ASN A 67 -12.97 -7.75 -11.40
N TYR A 68 -12.31 -6.94 -12.23
CA TYR A 68 -12.76 -6.69 -13.59
C TYR A 68 -12.17 -7.78 -14.50
N PRO A 69 -12.95 -8.79 -14.94
CA PRO A 69 -12.51 -9.62 -16.06
C PRO A 69 -12.33 -8.67 -17.22
N GLY A 70 -11.09 -8.58 -17.72
CA GLY A 70 -10.60 -7.52 -18.59
C GLY A 70 -11.69 -6.87 -19.44
N GLU A 71 -11.80 -5.54 -19.34
CA GLU A 71 -12.27 -4.77 -20.47
C GLU A 71 -11.18 -4.90 -21.55
N ILE A 72 -11.18 -6.04 -22.24
CA ILE A 72 -10.58 -6.22 -23.55
C ILE A 72 -11.44 -5.36 -24.46
N SER A 73 -11.21 -4.05 -24.43
CA SER A 73 -11.74 -3.12 -25.42
C SER A 73 -11.05 -3.49 -26.74
N ARG A 74 -11.82 -4.19 -27.56
CA ARG A 74 -11.54 -4.61 -28.93
C ARG A 74 -11.41 -3.41 -29.86
#